data_AF-A0A934FTY8-F1
#
_entry.id   AF-A0A934FTY8-F1
#
_cell.length_a   1.000
_cell.length_b   1.000
_cell.length_c   1.000
_cell.angle_alpha   90.00
_cell.angle_beta   90.00
_cell.angle_gamma   90.00
#
_symmetry.space_group_name_H-M   'P 1'
#
loop_
_entity.id
_entity.type
_entity.pdbx_description
1 polymer ?
#
loop_
_entity_poly.entity_id
_entity_poly.type
_entity_poly.pdbx_seq_one_letter_code
_entity_poly.pdbx_strand_id
1 'polypeptide(L)'
;MRTLRLFPLVLALAAGCGQAVNSFADAADQGVVVMNDYASILASVTDKSSAEAAKPKLEAIAKRMSEIVEAMKGLSPPNSDEMNQRSETVRTAMQGVSTQVTACMDRSRSDPEIAGVIRESWGAVTKQLAPLRAMLDV
;
A
#
# COMPACT_ATOMS: atom_id res chain seq x y z
N MET A 1 41.02 15.08 -14.66
CA MET A 1 40.90 14.44 -13.33
C MET A 1 39.49 14.62 -12.81
N ARG A 2 38.86 13.51 -12.42
CA ARG A 2 37.46 13.33 -11.98
C ARG A 2 37.32 13.81 -10.54
N THR A 3 36.48 14.80 -10.26
CA THR A 3 36.01 15.07 -8.88
C THR A 3 34.57 14.60 -8.75
N LEU A 4 34.46 13.38 -8.22
CA LEU A 4 33.29 12.74 -7.65
C LEU A 4 32.55 13.74 -6.74
N ARG A 5 31.36 14.21 -7.15
CA ARG A 5 30.43 14.87 -6.22
C ARG A 5 29.53 13.78 -5.64
N LEU A 6 29.94 13.34 -4.44
CA LEU A 6 29.21 12.44 -3.56
C LEU A 6 27.82 13.01 -3.23
N PHE A 7 26.83 12.22 -3.59
CA PHE A 7 25.51 12.04 -3.00
C PHE A 7 25.40 12.47 -1.51
N PRO A 8 24.47 13.38 -1.18
CA PRO A 8 23.83 13.35 0.13
C PRO A 8 22.31 13.51 -0.05
N LEU A 9 21.61 12.44 -0.41
CA LEU A 9 20.14 12.42 -0.36
C LEU A 9 19.61 11.00 -0.06
N VAL A 10 20.18 10.35 0.96
CA VAL A 10 19.72 9.04 1.47
C VAL A 10 19.57 9.11 2.99
N LEU A 11 18.94 10.16 3.52
CA LEU A 11 18.71 10.30 4.95
C LEU A 11 17.30 10.82 5.28
N ALA A 12 16.28 10.36 4.55
CA ALA A 12 14.88 10.69 4.82
C ALA A 12 13.93 9.47 4.89
N LEU A 13 14.45 8.23 4.80
CA LEU A 13 13.62 7.01 4.84
C LEU A 13 13.39 6.42 6.25
N ALA A 14 13.91 7.04 7.31
CA ALA A 14 13.74 6.54 8.68
C ALA A 14 12.60 7.20 9.48
N ALA A 15 11.88 8.18 8.91
CA ALA A 15 10.77 8.85 9.60
C ALA A 15 9.43 8.08 9.54
N GLY A 16 9.41 6.90 8.90
CA GLY A 16 8.23 6.03 8.81
C GLY A 16 8.26 4.84 9.78
N CYS A 17 8.90 4.97 10.95
CA CYS A 17 8.78 3.97 12.01
C CYS A 17 7.30 3.80 12.37
N GLY A 18 6.79 2.58 12.17
CA GLY A 18 5.38 2.21 12.27
C GLY A 18 4.72 2.79 13.52
N GLN A 19 3.73 3.62 13.29
CA GLN A 19 2.81 4.06 14.32
C GLN A 19 2.12 2.79 14.87
N ALA A 20 2.07 2.62 16.19
CA ALA A 20 1.43 1.45 16.78
C ALA A 20 -0.05 1.41 16.37
N VAL A 21 -0.54 0.25 15.96
CA VAL A 21 -1.97 0.01 15.69
C VAL A 21 -2.63 -0.32 17.02
N ASN A 22 -3.36 0.63 17.61
CA ASN A 22 -4.01 0.46 18.91
C ASN A 22 -5.53 0.27 18.81
N SER A 23 -6.09 0.47 17.63
CA SER A 23 -7.52 0.37 17.33
C SER A 23 -7.74 -0.04 15.87
N PHE A 24 -8.96 -0.51 15.56
CA PHE A 24 -9.37 -0.73 14.17
C PHE A 24 -9.35 0.55 13.34
N ALA A 25 -9.63 1.70 13.98
CA ALA A 25 -9.52 3.02 13.37
C ALA A 25 -8.07 3.33 12.95
N ASP A 26 -7.09 3.09 13.82
CA ASP A 26 -5.66 3.27 13.49
C ASP A 26 -5.22 2.33 12.37
N ALA A 27 -5.72 1.09 12.38
CA ALA A 27 -5.44 0.12 11.32
C ALA A 27 -5.99 0.59 9.97
N ALA A 28 -7.19 1.17 9.94
CA ALA A 28 -7.80 1.71 8.73
C ALA A 28 -7.00 2.91 8.18
N ASP A 29 -6.60 3.84 9.04
CA ASP A 29 -5.77 4.99 8.65
C ASP A 29 -4.42 4.54 8.07
N GLN A 30 -3.75 3.59 8.74
CA GLN A 30 -2.48 3.06 8.25
C GLN A 30 -2.66 2.29 6.94
N GLY A 31 -3.75 1.53 6.80
CA GLY A 31 -4.11 0.86 5.56
C GLY A 31 -4.27 1.86 4.41
N VAL A 32 -4.92 2.99 4.63
CA VAL A 32 -5.04 4.09 3.65
C VAL A 32 -3.67 4.65 3.26
N VAL A 33 -2.77 4.88 4.23
CA VAL A 33 -1.41 5.35 3.93
C VAL A 33 -0.65 4.34 3.08
N VAL A 34 -0.67 3.06 3.46
CA VAL A 34 0.00 1.98 2.70
C VAL A 34 -0.56 1.87 1.28
N MET A 35 -1.88 2.04 1.12
CA MET A 35 -2.52 2.00 -0.20
C MET A 35 -2.20 3.24 -1.06
N ASN A 36 -2.05 4.41 -0.46
CA ASN A 36 -1.56 5.60 -1.17
C ASN A 36 -0.10 5.45 -1.60
N ASP A 37 0.75 4.86 -0.75
CA ASP A 37 2.13 4.53 -1.11
C ASP A 37 2.17 3.54 -2.28
N TYR A 38 1.32 2.51 -2.24
CA TYR A 38 1.16 1.55 -3.34
C TYR A 38 0.76 2.25 -4.65
N ALA A 39 -0.27 3.08 -4.62
CA ALA A 39 -0.72 3.86 -5.77
C ALA A 39 0.39 4.78 -6.31
N SER A 40 1.17 5.42 -5.44
CA SER A 40 2.29 6.28 -5.81
C SER A 40 3.43 5.50 -6.48
N ILE A 41 3.76 4.32 -5.96
CA ILE A 41 4.74 3.41 -6.57
C ILE A 41 4.25 3.00 -7.96
N LEU A 42 3.00 2.58 -8.08
CA LEU A 42 2.37 2.20 -9.35
C LEU A 42 2.33 3.36 -10.36
N ALA A 43 2.12 4.59 -9.90
CA ALA A 43 2.13 5.77 -10.75
C ALA A 43 3.51 5.96 -11.41
N SER A 44 4.59 5.65 -10.69
CA SER A 44 5.98 5.77 -11.14
C SER A 44 6.45 4.68 -12.11
N VAL A 45 5.67 3.60 -12.27
CA VAL A 45 5.96 2.54 -13.24
C VAL A 45 5.48 2.98 -14.63
N THR A 46 6.42 3.25 -15.52
CA THR A 46 6.17 3.73 -16.90
C THR A 46 6.69 2.79 -17.98
N ASP A 47 7.57 1.87 -17.61
CA ASP A 47 8.29 0.96 -18.49
C ASP A 47 8.77 -0.27 -17.70
N LYS A 48 9.34 -1.25 -18.40
CA LYS A 48 9.87 -2.47 -17.78
C LYS A 48 10.92 -2.19 -16.70
N SER A 49 11.84 -1.26 -16.94
CA SER A 49 12.96 -0.98 -16.01
C SER A 49 12.45 -0.40 -14.69
N SER A 50 11.54 0.57 -14.77
CA SER A 50 10.86 1.14 -13.61
C SER A 50 9.97 0.10 -12.89
N ALA A 51 9.34 -0.82 -13.63
CA ALA A 51 8.58 -1.93 -13.04
C ALA A 51 9.49 -2.87 -12.21
N GLU A 52 10.64 -3.28 -12.76
CA GLU A 52 11.61 -4.10 -12.03
C GLU A 52 12.17 -3.40 -10.80
N ALA A 53 12.48 -2.10 -10.90
CA ALA A 53 12.93 -1.29 -9.78
C ALA A 53 11.84 -1.08 -8.70
N ALA A 54 10.56 -1.16 -9.07
CA ALA A 54 9.44 -1.02 -8.15
C ALA A 54 9.16 -2.28 -7.33
N LYS A 55 9.56 -3.48 -7.80
CA LYS A 55 9.33 -4.77 -7.12
C LYS A 55 9.63 -4.77 -5.61
N PRO A 56 10.83 -4.38 -5.14
CA PRO A 56 11.12 -4.41 -3.71
C PRO A 56 10.24 -3.45 -2.89
N LYS A 57 9.80 -2.33 -3.49
CA LYS A 57 8.88 -1.40 -2.84
C LYS A 57 7.48 -1.99 -2.74
N LEU A 58 7.02 -2.65 -3.80
CA LEU A 58 5.73 -3.32 -3.85
C LEU A 58 5.67 -4.51 -2.86
N GLU A 59 6.76 -5.26 -2.70
CA GLU A 59 6.89 -6.30 -1.66
C GLU A 59 6.82 -5.70 -0.26
N ALA A 60 7.47 -4.56 -0.03
CA ALA A 60 7.40 -3.86 1.25
C ALA A 60 5.97 -3.38 1.58
N ILE A 61 5.18 -2.97 0.58
CA ILE A 61 3.75 -2.67 0.77
C ILE A 61 3.01 -3.91 1.27
N ALA A 62 3.19 -5.07 0.63
CA ALA A 62 2.52 -6.29 1.05
C ALA A 62 2.90 -6.68 2.49
N LYS A 63 4.17 -6.52 2.87
CA LYS A 63 4.64 -6.74 4.24
C LYS A 63 3.97 -5.79 5.24
N ARG A 64 3.93 -4.48 4.96
CA ARG A 64 3.26 -3.49 5.83
C ARG A 64 1.77 -3.80 5.99
N MET A 65 1.11 -4.24 4.92
CA MET A 65 -0.30 -4.64 5.00
C MET A 65 -0.49 -5.88 5.87
N SER A 66 0.41 -6.86 5.77
CA SER A 66 0.42 -8.04 6.64
C SER A 66 0.58 -7.64 8.12
N GLU A 67 1.51 -6.74 8.43
CA GLU A 67 1.74 -6.25 9.80
C GLU A 67 0.49 -5.55 10.38
N ILE A 68 -0.22 -4.75 9.57
CA ILE A 68 -1.49 -4.14 9.98
C ILE A 68 -2.54 -5.22 10.27
N VAL A 69 -2.66 -6.25 9.42
CA VAL A 69 -3.62 -7.35 9.60
C VAL A 69 -3.31 -8.18 10.85
N GLU A 70 -2.04 -8.49 11.09
CA GLU A 70 -1.64 -9.19 12.31
C GLU A 70 -1.92 -8.37 13.56
N ALA A 71 -1.68 -7.06 13.53
CA ALA A 71 -1.97 -6.19 14.66
C ALA A 71 -3.47 -6.13 15.00
N MET A 72 -4.34 -6.23 13.99
CA MET A 72 -5.79 -6.24 14.19
C MET A 72 -6.31 -7.51 14.89
N LYS A 73 -5.64 -8.66 14.77
CA LYS A 73 -6.11 -9.92 15.37
C LYS A 73 -6.21 -9.87 16.89
N GLY A 74 -5.45 -8.99 17.54
CA GLY A 74 -5.47 -8.80 18.99
C GLY A 74 -6.44 -7.72 19.48
N LEU A 75 -7.14 -7.03 18.58
CA LEU A 75 -8.00 -5.91 18.92
C LEU A 75 -9.45 -6.35 19.11
N SER A 76 -10.15 -5.66 20.02
CA SER A 76 -11.61 -5.79 20.16
C SER A 76 -12.30 -5.33 18.87
N PRO A 77 -13.37 -6.00 18.42
CA PRO A 77 -14.10 -5.61 17.22
C PRO A 77 -14.51 -4.14 17.24
N PRO A 78 -14.51 -3.44 16.10
CA PRO A 78 -14.86 -2.03 16.05
C PRO A 78 -16.30 -1.82 16.51
N ASN A 79 -16.53 -0.81 17.35
CA ASN A 79 -17.88 -0.33 17.57
C ASN A 79 -18.36 0.44 16.32
N SER A 80 -19.67 0.46 16.09
CA SER A 80 -20.27 1.03 14.88
C SER A 80 -19.99 2.54 14.72
N ASP A 81 -19.81 3.26 15.83
CA ASP A 81 -19.63 4.72 15.83
C ASP A 81 -18.21 5.13 15.41
N GLU A 82 -17.18 4.44 15.90
CA GLU A 82 -15.78 4.64 15.47
C GLU A 82 -15.59 4.35 13.98
N MET A 83 -16.26 3.30 13.49
CA MET A 83 -16.17 2.90 12.09
C MET A 83 -16.91 3.90 11.19
N ASN A 84 -18.07 4.43 11.62
CA ASN A 84 -18.83 5.42 10.89
C ASN A 84 -18.13 6.79 10.81
N GLN A 85 -17.54 7.28 11.91
CA GLN A 85 -16.87 8.59 11.91
C GLN A 85 -15.70 8.67 10.92
N ARG A 86 -14.99 7.57 10.70
CA ARG A 86 -13.86 7.51 9.77
C ARG A 86 -14.20 6.99 8.39
N SER A 87 -15.38 6.38 8.23
CA SER A 87 -15.84 5.80 6.96
C SER A 87 -15.73 6.79 5.80
N GLU A 88 -16.06 8.07 5.98
CA GLU A 88 -16.05 9.05 4.89
C GLU A 88 -14.64 9.46 4.46
N THR A 89 -13.72 9.65 5.43
CA THR A 89 -12.31 9.95 5.16
C THR A 89 -11.62 8.77 4.49
N VAL A 90 -11.81 7.57 5.05
CA VAL A 90 -11.28 6.32 4.49
C VAL A 90 -11.85 6.07 3.09
N ARG A 91 -13.16 6.25 2.90
CA ARG A 91 -13.81 6.09 1.59
C ARG A 91 -13.25 7.05 0.55
N THR A 92 -13.06 8.33 0.91
CA THR A 92 -12.52 9.34 0.00
C THR A 92 -11.08 9.03 -0.37
N ALA A 93 -10.25 8.68 0.61
CA ALA A 93 -8.87 8.30 0.34
C ALA A 93 -8.77 7.02 -0.51
N MET A 94 -9.61 6.03 -0.23
CA MET A 94 -9.69 4.80 -1.03
C MET A 94 -10.21 5.02 -2.44
N GLN A 95 -11.09 6.01 -2.67
CA GLN A 95 -11.47 6.41 -4.02
C GLN A 95 -10.26 6.95 -4.80
N GLY A 96 -9.44 7.80 -4.18
CA GLY A 96 -8.20 8.31 -4.78
C GLY A 96 -7.21 7.20 -5.14
N VAL A 97 -7.02 6.23 -4.24
CA VAL A 97 -6.23 5.01 -4.52
C VAL A 97 -6.82 4.23 -5.69
N SER A 98 -8.13 4.00 -5.68
CA SER A 98 -8.81 3.22 -6.73
C SER A 98 -8.63 3.83 -8.11
N THR A 99 -8.75 5.16 -8.25
CA THR A 99 -8.50 5.85 -9.52
C THR A 99 -7.06 5.67 -10.00
N GLN A 100 -6.07 5.82 -9.12
CA GLN A 100 -4.66 5.67 -9.49
C GLN A 100 -4.29 4.23 -9.85
N VAL A 101 -4.79 3.25 -9.09
CA VAL A 101 -4.60 1.83 -9.38
C VAL A 101 -5.26 1.46 -10.71
N THR A 102 -6.47 1.97 -10.98
CA THR A 102 -7.17 1.74 -12.25
C THR A 102 -6.39 2.33 -13.42
N ALA A 103 -5.90 3.57 -13.31
CA ALA A 103 -5.09 4.20 -14.34
C ALA A 103 -3.77 3.43 -14.60
N CYS A 104 -3.16 2.86 -13.57
CA CYS A 104 -1.99 2.00 -13.72
C CYS A 104 -2.35 0.68 -14.42
N MET A 105 -3.46 0.04 -14.02
CA MET A 105 -3.96 -1.17 -14.65
C MET A 105 -4.31 -0.94 -16.13
N ASP A 106 -4.92 0.20 -16.47
CA ASP A 106 -5.22 0.57 -17.85
C ASP A 106 -3.95 0.77 -18.68
N ARG A 107 -2.92 1.46 -18.15
CA ARG A 107 -1.62 1.56 -18.83
C ARG A 107 -0.98 0.18 -19.06
N SER A 108 -1.11 -0.70 -18.08
CA SER A 108 -0.56 -2.06 -18.17
C SER A 108 -1.24 -2.93 -19.22
N ARG A 109 -2.49 -2.63 -19.62
CA ARG A 109 -3.19 -3.41 -20.66
C ARG A 109 -2.48 -3.37 -22.01
N SER A 110 -1.71 -2.32 -22.28
CA SER A 110 -0.94 -2.16 -23.52
C SER A 110 0.51 -2.64 -23.41
N ASP A 111 0.97 -3.04 -22.22
CA ASP A 111 2.32 -3.54 -21.97
C ASP A 111 2.30 -4.78 -21.05
N PRO A 112 2.45 -6.00 -21.61
CA PRO A 112 2.33 -7.23 -20.85
C PRO A 112 3.42 -7.42 -19.78
N GLU A 113 4.59 -6.79 -19.92
CA GLU A 113 5.66 -6.89 -18.94
C GLU A 113 5.35 -6.03 -17.71
N ILE A 114 4.85 -4.81 -17.92
CA ILE A 114 4.35 -3.96 -16.83
C ILE A 114 3.14 -4.62 -16.15
N ALA A 115 2.23 -5.21 -16.92
CA ALA A 115 1.06 -5.93 -16.37
C ALA A 115 1.44 -7.10 -15.49
N GLY A 116 2.52 -7.82 -15.81
CA GLY A 116 3.04 -8.92 -15.00
C GLY A 116 3.40 -8.46 -13.59
N VAL A 117 4.19 -7.38 -13.49
CA VAL A 117 4.64 -6.84 -12.20
C VAL A 117 3.46 -6.33 -11.36
N ILE A 118 2.53 -5.59 -11.97
CA ILE A 118 1.37 -5.04 -11.24
C ILE A 118 0.44 -6.16 -10.75
N ARG A 119 0.21 -7.19 -11.57
CA ARG A 119 -0.64 -8.33 -11.20
C ARG A 119 -0.02 -9.12 -10.06
N GLU A 120 1.29 -9.37 -10.12
CA GLU A 120 2.03 -10.07 -9.09
C GLU A 120 1.98 -9.30 -7.75
N SER A 121 2.26 -7.99 -7.77
CA SER A 121 2.20 -7.16 -6.56
C SER A 121 0.79 -7.08 -5.97
N TRP A 122 -0.23 -6.96 -6.81
CA TRP A 122 -1.62 -6.95 -6.35
C TRP A 122 -2.03 -8.30 -5.74
N GLY A 123 -1.60 -9.40 -6.35
CA GLY A 123 -1.79 -10.75 -5.79
C GLY A 123 -1.14 -10.90 -4.41
N ALA A 124 0.06 -10.36 -4.22
CA ALA A 124 0.73 -10.36 -2.93
C ALA A 124 -0.06 -9.57 -1.86
N VAL A 125 -0.48 -8.34 -2.17
CA VAL A 125 -1.26 -7.49 -1.24
C VAL A 125 -2.60 -8.15 -0.88
N THR A 126 -3.36 -8.62 -1.87
CA THR A 126 -4.69 -9.22 -1.64
C THR A 126 -4.62 -10.52 -0.84
N LYS A 127 -3.56 -11.32 -1.01
CA LYS A 127 -3.31 -12.50 -0.18
C LYS A 127 -3.15 -12.14 1.31
N GLN A 128 -2.52 -11.02 1.63
CA GLN A 128 -2.36 -10.56 3.01
C GLN A 128 -3.67 -10.05 3.62
N LEU A 129 -4.61 -9.60 2.78
CA LEU A 129 -5.93 -9.14 3.22
C LEU A 129 -6.95 -10.28 3.43
N ALA A 130 -6.65 -11.50 2.99
CA ALA A 130 -7.55 -12.64 3.12
C ALA A 130 -8.00 -12.92 4.58
N PRO A 131 -7.13 -12.84 5.61
CA PRO A 131 -7.55 -13.01 7.00
C PRO A 131 -8.51 -11.92 7.47
N LEU A 132 -8.32 -10.67 7.03
CA LEU A 132 -9.23 -9.56 7.36
C LEU A 132 -10.62 -9.79 6.79
N ARG A 133 -10.70 -10.28 5.54
CA ARG A 133 -12.00 -10.62 4.93
C ARG A 133 -12.75 -11.68 5.75
N ALA A 134 -12.05 -12.73 6.17
CA ALA A 134 -12.64 -13.77 7.01
C ALA A 134 -13.09 -13.25 8.40
N MET A 135 -12.44 -12.22 8.95
CA MET A 135 -12.83 -11.58 10.20
C MET A 135 -14.05 -10.66 10.08
N LEU A 136 -14.33 -10.12 8.89
CA LEU A 136 -15.42 -9.17 8.64
C LEU A 136 -16.68 -9.83 8.04
N ASP A 137 -16.59 -11.06 7.53
CA ASP A 137 -17.73 -11.86 7.02
C ASP A 137 -18.56 -12.51 8.17
N VAL A 138 -18.68 -11.83 9.32
CA VAL A 138 -19.48 -12.23 10.50
C VAL A 138 -20.70 -11.32 10.63
#